data_AF-A0A2U8VYX3-F1
#
_entry.id   AF-A0A2U8VYX3-F1
#
_cell.length_a   1.000
_cell.length_b   1.000
_cell.length_c   1.000
_cell.angle_alpha   90.00
_cell.angle_beta   90.00
_cell.angle_gamma   90.00
#
_symmetry.space_group_name_H-M   'P 1'
#
loop_
_entity.id
_entity.type
_entity.pdbx_description
1 polymer ?
#
loop_
_entity_poly.entity_id
_entity_poly.type
_entity_poly.pdbx_seq_one_letter_code
_entity_poly.pdbx_strand_id
1 'polypeptide(L)'
;MPVYITADLHLGHEACLSYCARPFRSIAEHDRALVDRWNNRITDVDDVYVLGDFSIGLSARELRRVFGELRGRKHLVVGNHDGAKTLALPWASPPRDILRVTLERTQLFLSHYPTRSWPGMHAGTLHLYGHTHGAIQDTRHSCDIGVDRWAYRPVTLREIREHLATHAGPLEEEIATADERTLRRLAA
;
A
#
# COMPACT_ATOMS: atom_id res chain seq x y z
N MET A 1 12.93 13.97 -6.82
CA MET A 1 12.08 14.14 -5.62
C MET A 1 11.80 12.75 -5.07
N PRO A 2 11.90 12.54 -3.75
CA PRO A 2 11.52 11.28 -3.12
C PRO A 2 10.08 10.89 -3.45
N VAL A 3 9.85 9.59 -3.61
CA VAL A 3 8.52 9.02 -3.80
C VAL A 3 8.25 8.02 -2.70
N TYR A 4 7.07 8.11 -2.12
CA TYR A 4 6.58 7.21 -1.08
C TYR A 4 5.35 6.46 -1.56
N ILE A 5 5.13 5.27 -1.00
CA ILE A 5 4.03 4.37 -1.35
C ILE A 5 3.45 3.83 -0.04
N THR A 6 2.12 3.70 0.02
CA THR A 6 1.39 3.17 1.17
C THR A 6 0.00 2.71 0.76
N ALA A 7 -0.69 1.97 1.61
CA ALA A 7 -2.07 1.54 1.40
C ALA A 7 -2.81 1.35 2.73
N ASP A 8 -4.12 1.21 2.67
CA ASP A 8 -4.95 0.72 3.78
C ASP A 8 -4.88 1.59 5.04
N LEU A 9 -4.86 2.91 4.87
CA LEU A 9 -4.82 3.81 6.04
C LEU A 9 -6.04 3.60 6.93
N HIS A 10 -7.21 3.34 6.35
CA HIS A 10 -8.46 3.11 7.07
C HIS A 10 -8.76 4.19 8.12
N LEU A 11 -8.49 5.46 7.80
CA LEU A 11 -8.75 6.57 8.73
C LEU A 11 -10.23 6.58 9.16
N GLY A 12 -10.44 6.69 10.48
CA GLY A 12 -11.75 6.67 11.11
C GLY A 12 -12.44 5.30 11.19
N HIS A 13 -11.77 4.20 10.83
CA HIS A 13 -12.36 2.85 10.81
C HIS A 13 -12.12 2.08 12.12
N GLU A 14 -12.96 2.24 13.15
CA GLU A 14 -12.76 1.56 14.45
C GLU A 14 -12.58 0.03 14.32
N ALA A 15 -13.33 -0.62 13.43
CA ALA A 15 -13.28 -2.08 13.28
C ALA A 15 -11.92 -2.60 12.76
N CYS A 16 -11.07 -1.76 12.14
CA CYS A 16 -9.73 -2.16 11.71
C CYS A 16 -8.81 -2.50 12.90
N LEU A 17 -9.08 -1.93 14.09
CA LEU A 17 -8.27 -2.20 15.28
C LEU A 17 -8.30 -3.69 15.64
N SER A 18 -9.49 -4.28 15.64
CA SER A 18 -9.66 -5.72 15.88
C SER A 18 -9.37 -6.54 14.63
N TYR A 19 -9.90 -6.15 13.47
CA TYR A 19 -9.86 -6.99 12.26
C TYR A 19 -8.44 -7.15 11.71
N CYS A 20 -7.65 -6.07 11.68
CA CYS A 20 -6.27 -6.06 11.22
C CYS A 20 -5.27 -6.21 12.39
N ALA A 21 -5.76 -6.47 13.61
CA ALA A 21 -4.97 -6.54 14.84
C ALA A 21 -4.06 -5.31 15.08
N ARG A 22 -4.55 -4.10 14.77
CA ARG A 22 -3.76 -2.87 14.95
C ARG A 22 -3.60 -2.55 16.44
N PRO A 23 -2.38 -2.26 16.92
CA PRO A 23 -2.08 -2.18 18.34
C PRO A 23 -2.38 -0.77 18.93
N PHE A 24 -3.56 -0.22 18.64
CA PHE A 24 -3.99 1.09 19.15
C PHE A 24 -5.20 0.92 20.06
N ARG A 25 -5.31 1.77 21.10
CA ARG A 25 -6.37 1.66 22.10
C ARG A 25 -7.70 2.27 21.64
N SER A 26 -7.66 3.10 20.60
CA SER A 26 -8.82 3.78 20.03
C SER A 26 -8.54 4.23 18.60
N ILE A 27 -9.60 4.48 17.82
CA ILE A 27 -9.44 5.00 16.46
C ILE A 27 -8.76 6.39 16.43
N ALA A 28 -8.97 7.20 17.47
CA ALA A 28 -8.34 8.51 17.57
C ALA A 28 -6.81 8.39 17.74
N GLU A 29 -6.35 7.44 18.56
CA GLU A 29 -4.92 7.15 18.72
C GLU A 29 -4.32 6.61 17.42
N HIS A 30 -5.02 5.69 16.76
CA HIS A 30 -4.64 5.13 15.47
C HIS A 30 -4.45 6.21 14.39
N ASP A 31 -5.48 7.04 14.16
CA ASP A 31 -5.47 8.06 13.14
C ASP A 31 -4.35 9.09 13.42
N ARG A 32 -4.17 9.48 14.68
CA ARG A 32 -3.11 10.40 15.08
C ARG A 32 -1.73 9.81 14.81
N ALA A 33 -1.52 8.55 15.16
CA ALA A 33 -0.24 7.87 14.96
C ALA A 33 0.09 7.73 13.47
N LEU A 34 -0.89 7.44 12.61
CA LEU A 34 -0.69 7.42 11.15
C LEU A 34 -0.29 8.79 10.62
N VAL A 35 -0.96 9.86 11.04
CA VAL A 35 -0.62 11.24 10.64
C VAL A 35 0.80 11.60 11.08
N ASP A 36 1.18 11.29 12.32
CA ASP A 36 2.54 11.56 12.81
C ASP A 36 3.60 10.78 12.04
N ARG A 37 3.40 9.48 11.86
CA ARG A 37 4.33 8.61 11.14
C ARG A 37 4.47 9.00 9.66
N TRP A 38 3.38 9.45 9.04
CA TRP A 38 3.41 10.03 7.70
C TRP A 38 4.22 11.33 7.65
N ASN A 39 3.91 12.29 8.52
CA ASN A 39 4.50 13.63 8.48
C ASN A 39 5.96 13.68 8.96
N ASN A 40 6.41 12.69 9.72
CA ASN A 40 7.82 12.49 10.07
C ASN A 40 8.68 12.04 8.89
N ARG A 41 8.05 11.54 7.82
CA ARG A 41 8.71 10.99 6.63
C ARG A 41 8.66 11.94 5.44
N ILE A 42 7.55 12.66 5.32
CA ILE A 42 7.13 13.30 4.07
C ILE A 42 7.16 14.81 4.21
N THR A 43 7.66 15.47 3.17
CA THR A 43 7.63 16.92 2.98
C THR A 43 6.58 17.30 1.92
N ASP A 44 6.26 18.59 1.80
CA ASP A 44 5.20 19.06 0.89
C ASP A 44 5.53 18.90 -0.60
N VAL A 45 6.80 18.65 -0.95
CA VAL A 45 7.27 18.48 -2.34
C VAL A 45 7.33 17.02 -2.80
N ASP A 46 7.22 16.07 -1.87
CA ASP A 46 7.30 14.64 -2.15
C ASP A 46 5.99 14.14 -2.78
N ASP A 47 6.09 13.09 -3.60
CA ASP A 47 4.92 12.37 -4.10
C ASP A 47 4.63 11.15 -3.23
N VAL A 48 3.34 10.90 -2.99
CA VAL A 48 2.87 9.76 -2.21
C VAL A 48 1.76 9.03 -2.96
N TYR A 49 2.03 7.79 -3.36
CA TYR A 49 1.03 6.89 -3.93
C TYR A 49 0.31 6.15 -2.82
N VAL A 50 -1.00 6.33 -2.73
CA VAL A 50 -1.90 5.65 -1.79
C VAL A 50 -2.67 4.58 -2.56
N LEU A 51 -2.44 3.30 -2.23
CA LEU A 51 -3.08 2.16 -2.90
C LEU A 51 -4.34 1.73 -2.15
N GLY A 52 -5.30 2.63 -2.13
CA GLY A 52 -6.66 2.35 -1.71
C GLY A 52 -6.91 2.46 -0.21
N ASP A 53 -8.19 2.39 0.12
CA ASP A 53 -8.75 2.34 1.47
C ASP A 53 -8.20 3.45 2.38
N PHE A 54 -8.24 4.68 1.85
CA PHE A 54 -7.67 5.85 2.53
C PHE A 54 -8.44 6.21 3.81
N SER A 55 -9.78 6.20 3.75
CA SER A 55 -10.65 6.46 4.90
C SER A 55 -12.02 5.85 4.74
N ILE A 56 -12.56 5.32 5.85
CA ILE A 56 -13.89 4.71 5.88
C ILE A 56 -14.84 5.49 6.79
N GLY A 57 -14.46 5.75 8.04
CA GLY A 57 -15.41 6.24 9.04
C GLY A 57 -15.46 7.77 9.20
N LEU A 58 -14.51 8.51 8.65
CA LEU A 58 -14.51 9.97 8.81
C LEU A 58 -15.65 10.65 8.04
N SER A 59 -16.25 11.70 8.63
CA SER A 59 -17.14 12.58 7.88
C SER A 59 -16.40 13.30 6.74
N ALA A 60 -17.11 13.83 5.73
CA ALA A 60 -16.46 14.56 4.64
C ALA A 60 -15.65 15.77 5.12
N ARG A 61 -16.05 16.40 6.23
CA ARG A 61 -15.33 17.52 6.84
C ARG A 61 -14.03 17.05 7.51
N GLU A 62 -14.10 16.01 8.32
CA GLU A 62 -12.93 15.46 9.01
C GLU A 62 -11.93 14.88 8.01
N LEU A 63 -12.42 14.16 6.99
CA LEU A 63 -11.62 13.59 5.93
C LEU A 63 -10.83 14.67 5.18
N ARG A 64 -11.47 15.79 4.79
CA ARG A 64 -10.77 16.92 4.16
C ARG A 64 -9.73 17.54 5.08
N ARG A 65 -10.04 17.67 6.39
CA ARG A 65 -9.09 18.19 7.37
C ARG A 65 -7.85 17.29 7.45
N VAL A 66 -8.03 16.00 7.70
CA VAL A 66 -6.91 15.04 7.83
C VAL A 66 -6.13 14.93 6.52
N PHE A 67 -6.79 14.95 5.36
CA PHE A 67 -6.11 14.99 4.07
C PHE A 67 -5.16 16.19 3.92
N GLY A 68 -5.56 17.36 4.43
CA GLY A 68 -4.74 18.58 4.43
C GLY A 68 -3.63 18.58 5.50
N GLU A 69 -3.78 17.82 6.58
CA GLU A 69 -2.75 17.64 7.61
C GLU A 69 -1.62 16.72 7.14
N LEU A 70 -1.92 15.72 6.31
CA LEU A 70 -0.94 14.84 5.71
C LEU A 70 -0.10 15.61 4.67
N ARG A 71 1.23 15.58 4.79
CA ARG A 71 2.15 16.26 3.86
C ARG A 71 2.25 15.55 2.50
N GLY A 72 2.78 16.26 1.52
CA GLY A 72 3.10 15.74 0.19
C GLY A 72 1.95 15.78 -0.82
N ARG A 73 2.29 15.58 -2.08
CA ARG A 73 1.36 15.46 -3.21
C ARG A 73 0.86 14.03 -3.29
N LYS A 74 -0.44 13.84 -3.10
CA LYS A 74 -1.03 12.50 -2.91
C LYS A 74 -1.69 12.04 -4.20
N HIS A 75 -1.45 10.79 -4.58
CA HIS A 75 -2.05 10.15 -5.74
C HIS A 75 -2.82 8.91 -5.27
N LEU A 76 -4.08 8.78 -5.66
CA LEU A 76 -4.91 7.66 -5.27
C LEU A 76 -4.96 6.58 -6.37
N VAL A 77 -4.63 5.36 -5.98
CA VAL A 77 -5.09 4.15 -6.65
C VAL A 77 -6.27 3.61 -5.84
N VAL A 78 -7.44 3.48 -6.46
CA VAL A 78 -8.73 3.34 -5.76
C VAL A 78 -8.88 1.95 -5.11
N GLY A 79 -9.26 1.91 -3.83
CA GLY A 79 -9.65 0.69 -3.12
C GLY A 79 -11.17 0.52 -2.98
N ASN A 80 -11.62 -0.63 -2.46
CA ASN A 80 -13.06 -0.93 -2.32
C ASN A 80 -13.79 0.04 -1.38
N HIS A 81 -13.11 0.65 -0.42
CA HIS A 81 -13.73 1.56 0.53
C HIS A 81 -13.62 3.04 0.17
N ASP A 82 -12.96 3.36 -0.94
CA ASP A 82 -12.82 4.74 -1.42
C ASP A 82 -14.08 5.22 -2.16
N GLY A 83 -15.10 5.58 -1.38
CA GLY A 83 -16.34 6.14 -1.90
C GLY A 83 -16.23 7.59 -2.36
N ALA A 84 -17.36 8.17 -2.77
CA ALA A 84 -17.46 9.52 -3.36
C ALA A 84 -16.76 10.63 -2.54
N LYS A 85 -16.81 10.56 -1.21
CA LYS A 85 -16.13 11.53 -0.32
C LYS A 85 -14.61 11.50 -0.47
N THR A 86 -14.02 10.32 -0.67
CA THR A 86 -12.59 10.12 -0.83
C THR A 86 -12.16 10.51 -2.23
N LEU A 87 -12.93 10.10 -3.24
CA LEU A 87 -12.67 10.45 -4.65
C LEU A 87 -12.73 11.97 -4.90
N ALA A 88 -13.53 12.70 -4.12
CA ALA A 88 -13.66 14.15 -4.22
C ALA A 88 -12.56 14.96 -3.51
N LEU A 89 -11.58 14.31 -2.87
CA LEU A 89 -10.44 15.00 -2.27
C LEU A 89 -9.51 15.59 -3.35
N PRO A 90 -8.73 16.64 -3.03
CA PRO A 90 -7.83 17.28 -3.99
C PRO A 90 -6.55 16.44 -4.21
N TRP A 91 -6.69 15.28 -4.83
CA TRP A 91 -5.59 14.42 -5.26
C TRP A 91 -4.75 15.12 -6.35
N ALA A 92 -3.44 14.91 -6.33
CA ALA A 92 -2.49 15.50 -7.28
C ALA A 92 -2.64 14.99 -8.71
N SER A 93 -3.34 13.86 -8.89
CA SER A 93 -3.80 13.34 -10.18
C SER A 93 -5.20 12.74 -10.03
N PRO A 94 -5.98 12.64 -11.12
CA PRO A 94 -7.26 11.94 -11.06
C PRO A 94 -7.06 10.50 -10.54
N PRO A 95 -7.90 10.02 -9.61
CA PRO A 95 -7.84 8.63 -9.14
C PRO A 95 -7.90 7.60 -10.28
N ARG A 96 -7.29 6.44 -10.06
CA ARG A 96 -7.19 5.32 -11.03
C ARG A 96 -7.39 3.99 -10.31
N ASP A 97 -7.95 2.99 -10.97
CA ASP A 97 -8.01 1.63 -10.40
C ASP A 97 -6.65 0.94 -10.42
N ILE A 98 -5.86 1.22 -11.46
CA ILE A 98 -4.51 0.67 -11.68
C ILE A 98 -3.63 1.81 -12.20
N LEU A 99 -2.40 1.87 -11.71
CA LEU A 99 -1.40 2.83 -12.16
C LEU A 99 -0.09 2.13 -12.50
N ARG A 100 0.46 2.46 -13.67
CA ARG A 100 1.79 2.01 -14.11
C ARG A 100 2.73 3.19 -14.15
N VAL A 101 3.82 3.11 -13.39
CA VAL A 101 4.82 4.19 -13.29
C VAL A 101 6.22 3.61 -13.35
N THR A 102 7.19 4.45 -13.71
CA THR A 102 8.61 4.11 -13.63
C THR A 102 9.26 5.00 -12.60
N LEU A 103 9.75 4.42 -11.51
CA LEU A 103 10.46 5.13 -10.44
C LEU A 103 11.88 4.58 -10.37
N GLU A 104 12.89 5.44 -10.40
CA GLU A 104 14.31 5.02 -10.26
C GLU A 104 14.71 3.88 -11.23
N ARG A 105 14.19 3.92 -12.47
CA ARG A 105 14.36 2.87 -13.51
C ARG A 105 13.66 1.53 -13.22
N THR A 106 12.87 1.44 -12.16
CA THR A 106 12.03 0.28 -11.85
C THR A 106 10.61 0.51 -12.36
N GLN A 107 10.10 -0.44 -13.15
CA GLN A 107 8.69 -0.47 -13.56
C GLN A 107 7.84 -0.92 -12.36
N LEU A 108 6.78 -0.17 -12.06
CA LEU A 108 5.82 -0.51 -11.00
C LEU A 108 4.41 -0.69 -11.59
N PHE A 109 3.72 -1.71 -11.09
CA PHE A 109 2.31 -1.99 -11.31
C PHE A 109 1.57 -1.83 -9.97
N LEU A 110 0.88 -0.71 -9.83
CA LEU A 110 0.19 -0.31 -8.60
C LEU A 110 -1.30 -0.59 -8.74
N SER A 111 -1.86 -1.34 -7.80
CA SER A 111 -3.29 -1.67 -7.71
C SER A 111 -3.63 -1.74 -6.22
N HIS A 112 -4.88 -1.52 -5.82
CA HIS A 112 -5.26 -1.81 -4.44
C HIS A 112 -5.29 -3.34 -4.20
N TYR A 113 -5.88 -4.08 -5.15
CA TYR A 113 -5.98 -5.53 -5.03
C TYR A 113 -4.71 -6.24 -5.51
N PRO A 114 -4.33 -7.35 -4.85
CA PRO A 114 -3.34 -8.28 -5.40
C PRO A 114 -3.84 -8.85 -6.73
N THR A 115 -2.95 -8.92 -7.70
CA THR A 115 -3.22 -9.51 -9.02
C THR A 115 -2.34 -10.73 -9.23
N ARG A 116 -2.94 -11.81 -9.75
CA ARG A 116 -2.22 -13.08 -9.98
C ARG A 116 -1.12 -12.96 -11.04
N SER A 117 -1.31 -12.06 -12.01
CA SER A 117 -0.33 -11.74 -13.03
C SER A 117 -0.47 -10.29 -13.48
N TRP A 118 0.64 -9.70 -13.89
CA TRP A 118 0.70 -8.30 -14.30
C TRP A 118 1.72 -8.05 -15.43
N PRO A 119 1.57 -6.95 -16.19
CA PRO A 119 2.49 -6.63 -17.28
C PRO A 119 3.95 -6.53 -16.84
N GLY A 120 4.81 -7.37 -17.42
CA GLY A 120 6.24 -7.39 -17.15
C GLY A 120 6.63 -8.11 -15.85
N MET A 121 5.74 -8.90 -15.25
CA MET A 121 6.02 -9.72 -14.07
C MET A 121 7.32 -10.53 -14.18
N HIS A 122 7.50 -11.24 -15.30
CA HIS A 122 8.72 -12.04 -15.56
C HIS A 122 9.94 -11.19 -15.94
N ALA A 123 9.72 -9.93 -16.32
CA ALA A 123 10.76 -8.96 -16.68
C ALA A 123 11.17 -8.06 -15.50
N GLY A 124 10.70 -8.34 -14.28
CA GLY A 124 11.06 -7.61 -13.07
C GLY A 124 10.23 -6.36 -12.76
N THR A 125 9.07 -6.17 -13.42
CA THR A 125 8.09 -5.17 -12.95
C THR A 125 7.64 -5.55 -11.55
N LEU A 126 7.74 -4.63 -10.58
CA LEU A 126 7.23 -4.85 -9.24
C LEU A 126 5.74 -4.57 -9.19
N HIS A 127 4.97 -5.47 -8.60
CA HIS A 127 3.58 -5.25 -8.25
C HIS A 127 3.48 -4.86 -6.78
N LEU A 128 2.86 -3.71 -6.51
CA LEU A 128 2.60 -3.28 -5.14
C LEU A 128 1.10 -3.17 -4.96
N TYR A 129 0.61 -3.69 -3.84
CA TYR A 129 -0.81 -3.78 -3.52
C TYR A 129 -1.09 -3.53 -2.04
N GLY A 130 -2.35 -3.31 -1.66
CA GLY A 130 -2.80 -3.21 -0.26
C GLY A 130 -3.79 -4.33 0.06
N HIS A 131 -4.93 -4.01 0.67
CA HIS A 131 -6.12 -4.87 0.80
C HIS A 131 -5.99 -6.10 1.69
N THR A 132 -4.86 -6.80 1.66
CA THR A 132 -4.72 -8.13 2.28
C THR A 132 -4.22 -8.07 3.71
N HIS A 133 -3.72 -6.92 4.15
CA HIS A 133 -3.15 -6.71 5.49
C HIS A 133 -2.07 -7.75 5.82
N GLY A 134 -1.29 -8.17 4.82
CA GLY A 134 -0.24 -9.18 4.97
C GLY A 134 -0.73 -10.63 5.00
N ALA A 135 -2.00 -10.90 4.68
CA ALA A 135 -2.52 -12.27 4.61
C ALA A 135 -1.98 -13.05 3.41
N ILE A 136 -1.56 -12.35 2.34
CA ILE A 136 -0.93 -12.97 1.18
C ILE A 136 0.60 -12.90 1.32
N GLN A 137 1.26 -14.01 0.99
CA GLN A 137 2.71 -14.09 1.02
C GLN A 137 3.33 -13.24 -0.09
N ASP A 138 4.36 -12.47 0.26
CA ASP A 138 5.13 -11.70 -0.70
C ASP A 138 5.91 -12.63 -1.65
N THR A 139 6.07 -12.21 -2.90
CA THR A 139 6.95 -12.83 -3.89
C THR A 139 8.12 -11.90 -4.16
N ARG A 140 9.16 -12.35 -4.86
CA ARG A 140 10.30 -11.48 -5.22
C ARG A 140 9.93 -10.24 -6.05
N HIS A 141 8.77 -10.23 -6.72
CA HIS A 141 8.31 -9.10 -7.52
C HIS A 141 6.96 -8.54 -7.05
N SER A 142 6.43 -8.97 -5.90
CA SER A 142 5.13 -8.50 -5.43
C SER A 142 5.04 -8.48 -3.92
N CYS A 143 4.57 -7.38 -3.33
CA CYS A 143 4.33 -7.32 -1.89
C CYS A 143 3.20 -6.38 -1.50
N ASP A 144 2.63 -6.68 -0.32
CA ASP A 144 1.64 -5.83 0.34
C ASP A 144 2.34 -4.58 0.93
N ILE A 145 1.83 -3.39 0.57
CA ILE A 145 2.29 -2.05 0.95
C ILE A 145 1.37 -1.38 1.98
N GLY A 146 0.38 -2.11 2.48
CA GLY A 146 -0.52 -1.72 3.55
C GLY A 146 0.24 -1.34 4.82
N VAL A 147 -0.23 -0.29 5.48
CA VAL A 147 0.38 0.26 6.70
C VAL A 147 0.68 -0.79 7.79
N ASP A 148 -0.10 -1.86 7.85
CA ASP A 148 0.05 -2.98 8.79
C ASP A 148 1.39 -3.72 8.65
N ARG A 149 1.96 -3.73 7.44
CA ARG A 149 3.25 -4.39 7.14
C ARG A 149 4.45 -3.49 7.33
N TRP A 150 4.23 -2.18 7.40
CA TRP A 150 5.29 -1.18 7.26
C TRP A 150 5.44 -0.28 8.47
N ALA A 151 5.09 -0.79 9.66
CA ALA A 151 5.13 -0.05 10.92
C ALA A 151 4.28 1.24 10.86
N TYR A 152 3.15 1.18 10.15
CA TYR A 152 2.18 2.26 10.03
C TYR A 152 2.72 3.57 9.45
N ARG A 153 3.60 3.47 8.44
CA ARG A 153 4.18 4.62 7.72
C ARG A 153 4.24 4.33 6.22
N PRO A 154 4.22 5.38 5.37
CA PRO A 154 4.58 5.25 3.96
C PRO A 154 6.02 4.79 3.79
N VAL A 155 6.36 4.15 2.67
CA VAL A 155 7.69 3.58 2.41
C VAL A 155 8.24 3.96 1.04
N THR A 156 9.56 3.98 0.92
CA THR A 156 10.27 4.30 -0.33
C THR A 156 10.48 3.04 -1.17
N LEU A 157 10.74 3.23 -2.48
CA LEU A 157 11.10 2.11 -3.36
C LEU A 157 12.35 1.35 -2.87
N ARG A 158 13.32 2.04 -2.26
CA ARG A 158 14.50 1.40 -1.67
C ARG A 158 14.13 0.42 -0.55
N GLU A 159 13.31 0.85 0.40
CA GLU A 159 12.86 0.00 1.52
C GLU A 159 12.06 -1.21 1.01
N ILE A 160 11.23 -1.01 -0.02
CA ILE A 160 10.48 -2.10 -0.67
C ILE A 160 11.45 -3.12 -1.29
N ARG A 161 12.47 -2.67 -2.01
CA ARG A 161 13.46 -3.56 -2.61
C ARG A 161 14.28 -4.32 -1.57
N GLU A 162 14.63 -3.68 -0.45
CA GLU A 162 15.32 -4.33 0.68
C GLU A 162 14.44 -5.42 1.31
N HIS A 163 13.15 -5.16 1.49
CA HIS A 163 12.17 -6.16 1.95
C HIS A 163 12.03 -7.32 0.97
N LEU A 164 11.85 -7.04 -0.32
CA LEU A 164 11.71 -8.07 -1.35
C LEU A 164 12.97 -8.91 -1.51
N ALA A 165 14.17 -8.34 -1.33
CA ALA A 165 15.43 -9.07 -1.37
C ALA A 165 15.57 -10.05 -0.19
N THR A 166 14.89 -9.80 0.94
CA THR A 166 14.93 -10.65 2.13
C THR A 166 13.77 -11.64 2.20
N HIS A 167 12.66 -11.36 1.50
CA HIS A 167 11.43 -12.16 1.51
C HIS A 167 11.08 -12.71 0.10
N ALA A 168 12.11 -13.00 -0.71
CA ALA A 168 12.00 -13.34 -2.13
C ALA A 168 11.34 -14.72 -2.40
N GLY A 169 10.03 -14.82 -2.17
CA GLY A 169 9.23 -15.98 -2.58
C GLY A 169 9.17 -16.12 -4.11
N PRO A 170 8.90 -17.34 -4.63
CA PRO A 170 8.64 -17.56 -6.06
C PRO A 170 7.40 -16.80 -6.52
N LEU A 171 7.28 -16.57 -7.83
CA LEU A 171 6.05 -16.00 -8.40
C LEU A 171 4.91 -17.03 -8.33
N GLU A 172 3.65 -16.56 -8.29
CA GLU A 172 2.49 -17.46 -8.26
C GLU A 172 2.48 -18.46 -9.44
N GLU A 173 2.83 -18.00 -10.65
CA GLU A 173 2.93 -18.86 -11.84
C GLU A 173 4.03 -19.93 -11.73
N GLU A 174 5.10 -19.65 -10.97
CA GLU A 174 6.16 -20.63 -10.71
C GLU A 174 5.73 -21.65 -9.66
N ILE A 175 5.00 -21.23 -8.64
CA ILE A 175 4.39 -22.16 -7.67
C ILE A 175 3.43 -23.09 -8.40
N ALA A 176 2.61 -22.57 -9.32
CA ALA A 176 1.65 -23.36 -10.08
C ALA A 176 2.29 -24.40 -11.01
N THR A 177 3.53 -24.17 -11.43
CA THR A 177 4.29 -25.07 -12.31
C THR A 177 5.39 -25.86 -11.60
N ALA A 178 5.57 -25.63 -10.30
CA ALA A 178 6.56 -26.30 -9.48
C ALA A 178 6.23 -27.78 -9.27
N ASP A 179 7.26 -28.64 -9.33
CA ASP A 179 7.13 -30.03 -8.93
C ASP A 179 6.94 -30.14 -7.40
N GLU A 180 6.45 -31.30 -6.94
CA GLU A 180 6.14 -31.54 -5.54
C GLU A 180 7.37 -31.38 -4.62
N ARG A 181 8.58 -31.63 -5.16
CA ARG A 181 9.85 -31.48 -4.44
C ARG A 181 10.21 -30.02 -4.22
N THR A 182 9.91 -29.17 -5.19
CA THR A 182 10.11 -27.72 -5.15
C THR A 182 9.11 -27.09 -4.19
N LEU A 183 7.83 -27.50 -4.24
CA LEU A 183 6.80 -27.04 -3.30
C LEU A 183 7.17 -27.35 -1.84
N ARG A 184 7.69 -28.55 -1.55
CA ARG A 184 8.14 -28.91 -0.19
C ARG A 184 9.32 -28.09 0.32
N ARG A 185 10.21 -27.61 -0.56
CA ARG A 185 11.32 -26.71 -0.19
C ARG A 185 10.85 -25.28 0.07
N LEU A 186 9.79 -24.84 -0.60
CA LEU A 186 9.21 -23.51 -0.45
C LEU A 186 8.34 -23.38 0.81
N ALA A 187 7.82 -24.50 1.32
CA ALA A 187 6.99 -24.57 2.52
C ALA A 187 7.76 -24.81 3.84
N ALA A 188 9.08 -24.98 3.77
CA ALA A 188 9.98 -25.26 4.90
C ALA A 188 10.82 -24.03 5.26
#